data_AF-A0A173RZV9-F1
#
_entry.id   AF-A0A173RZV9-F1
#
_cell.length_a   1.000
_cell.length_b   1.000
_cell.length_c   1.000
_cell.angle_alpha   90.00
_cell.angle_beta   90.00
_cell.angle_gamma   90.00
#
_symmetry.space_group_name_H-M   'P 1'
#
loop_
_entity.id
_entity.type
_entity.pdbx_description
1 polymer ?
#
loop_
_entity_poly.entity_id
_entity_poly.type
_entity_poly.pdbx_seq_one_letter_code
_entity_poly.pdbx_strand_id
1 'polypeptide(L)'
;MDKNALIQYCDMKEEIKDLRRRITETEKQIFRIAEEGTVKDTVSGGMGGIQHFVVEGMPVPELSRKRLLLNKRKSMLIKKENELLELTNQVEQYISSIEKSELRTIFRLYYIDGMTWTQVAHRMNAMHPKRKIAYNEKNLQKRNERFFAENE
;
A
#
# COMPACT_ATOMS: atom_id res chain seq x y z
N MET A 1 -19.84 -12.71 -9.80
CA MET A 1 -19.06 -11.80 -8.93
C MET A 1 -17.64 -12.27 -9.08
N ASP A 2 -16.86 -11.48 -9.79
CA ASP A 2 -15.88 -12.06 -10.69
C ASP A 2 -14.48 -11.83 -10.17
N LYS A 3 -13.54 -12.67 -10.60
CA LYS A 3 -12.09 -12.54 -10.48
C LYS A 3 -11.55 -11.11 -10.34
N ASN A 4 -12.19 -10.16 -11.01
CA ASN A 4 -11.95 -8.71 -10.94
C ASN A 4 -11.92 -8.15 -9.50
N ALA A 5 -12.81 -8.58 -8.60
CA ALA A 5 -12.82 -8.06 -7.22
C ALA A 5 -11.56 -8.48 -6.43
N LEU A 6 -11.07 -9.70 -6.64
CA LEU A 6 -9.84 -10.19 -6.02
C LEU A 6 -8.60 -9.48 -6.58
N ILE A 7 -8.56 -9.23 -7.89
CA ILE A 7 -7.47 -8.49 -8.53
C ILE A 7 -7.47 -7.04 -8.04
N GLN A 8 -8.62 -6.36 -8.07
CA GLN A 8 -8.77 -4.99 -7.58
C GLN A 8 -8.35 -4.87 -6.11
N TYR A 9 -8.66 -5.87 -5.29
CA TYR A 9 -8.24 -5.90 -3.89
C TYR A 9 -6.71 -5.95 -3.74
N CYS A 10 -6.05 -6.83 -4.50
CA CYS A 10 -4.60 -6.90 -4.50
C CYS A 10 -3.96 -5.57 -4.97
N ASP A 11 -4.43 -5.01 -6.08
CA ASP A 11 -3.91 -3.76 -6.63
C ASP A 11 -4.09 -2.60 -5.66
N MET A 12 -5.27 -2.48 -5.04
CA MET A 12 -5.57 -1.41 -4.08
C MET A 12 -4.73 -1.52 -2.80
N LYS A 13 -4.42 -2.74 -2.35
CA LYS A 13 -3.53 -2.98 -1.21
C LYS A 13 -2.09 -2.52 -1.51
N GLU A 14 -1.59 -2.78 -2.72
CA GLU A 14 -0.29 -2.27 -3.16
C GLU A 14 -0.27 -0.75 -3.30
N GLU A 15 -1.34 -0.16 -3.85
CA GLU A 15 -1.46 1.29 -3.99
C GLU A 15 -1.48 2.01 -2.64
N ILE A 16 -2.22 1.48 -1.65
CA ILE A 16 -2.23 2.03 -0.28
C ILE A 16 -0.86 1.92 0.36
N LYS A 17 -0.13 0.82 0.16
CA LYS A 17 1.23 0.65 0.66
C LYS A 17 2.19 1.69 0.08
N ASP A 18 2.11 1.95 -1.22
CA ASP A 18 2.91 2.99 -1.87
C ASP A 18 2.52 4.40 -1.38
N LEU A 19 1.22 4.68 -1.26
CA LEU A 19 0.73 5.97 -0.77
C LEU A 19 1.20 6.26 0.66
N ARG A 20 1.14 5.26 1.56
CA ARG A 20 1.68 5.35 2.92
C ARG A 20 3.17 5.67 2.92
N ARG A 21 3.96 4.99 2.09
CA ARG A 21 5.40 5.25 1.93
C ARG A 21 5.65 6.71 1.51
N ARG A 22 4.94 7.21 0.49
CA ARG A 22 5.09 8.61 0.02
C ARG A 22 4.68 9.63 1.07
N ILE A 23 3.65 9.35 1.87
CA ILE A 23 3.25 10.19 3.01
C ILE A 23 4.38 10.27 4.02
N THR A 24 4.95 9.13 4.43
CA THR A 24 6.07 9.08 5.39
C THR A 24 7.31 9.82 4.86
N GLU A 25 7.64 9.68 3.58
CA GLU A 25 8.74 10.42 2.95
C GLU A 25 8.48 11.95 2.97
N THR A 26 7.25 12.37 2.71
CA THR A 26 6.84 13.79 2.77
C THR A 26 6.92 14.33 4.19
N GLU A 27 6.49 13.55 5.19
CA GLU A 27 6.59 13.92 6.61
C GLU A 27 8.05 14.09 7.04
N LYS A 28 8.94 13.17 6.65
CA LYS A 28 10.38 13.29 6.90
C LYS A 28 10.98 14.55 6.28
N GLN A 29 10.57 14.91 5.07
CA GLN A 29 11.04 16.15 4.43
C GLN A 29 10.55 17.40 5.17
N ILE A 30 9.29 17.42 5.61
CA ILE A 30 8.74 18.54 6.40
C ILE A 30 9.47 18.66 7.74
N PHE A 31 9.76 17.52 8.38
CA PHE A 31 10.51 17.49 9.63
C PHE A 31 11.93 18.05 9.46
N ARG A 32 12.67 17.63 8.42
CA ARG A 32 14.00 18.18 8.12
C ARG A 32 13.98 19.69 7.88
N ILE A 33 13.02 20.19 7.10
CA ILE A 33 12.90 21.64 6.86
C ILE A 33 12.58 22.39 8.16
N ALA A 34 11.79 21.80 9.06
CA ALA A 34 11.49 22.39 10.35
C ALA A 34 12.68 22.36 11.32
N GLU A 35 13.51 21.31 11.30
CA GLU A 35 14.75 21.22 12.10
C GLU A 35 15.87 22.11 11.55
N GLU A 36 16.07 22.14 10.23
CA GLU A 36 17.07 22.97 9.57
C GLU A 36 16.77 24.46 9.76
N GLY A 37 15.49 24.83 9.94
CA GLY A 37 15.01 26.04 10.61
C GLY A 37 15.32 27.37 9.93
N THR A 38 16.33 27.47 9.08
CA THR A 38 16.86 28.75 8.60
C THR A 38 17.51 28.58 7.24
N VAL A 39 16.85 29.09 6.21
CA VAL A 39 17.51 29.34 4.94
C VAL A 39 18.29 30.64 5.11
N LYS A 40 19.62 30.58 4.99
CA LYS A 40 20.47 31.76 5.00
C LYS A 40 20.56 32.27 3.56
N ASP A 41 19.96 33.42 3.29
CA ASP A 41 20.16 34.11 2.02
C ASP A 41 21.10 35.30 2.23
N THR A 42 22.05 35.48 1.31
CA THR A 42 23.03 36.57 1.40
C THR A 42 22.63 37.65 0.40
N VAL A 43 22.05 38.73 0.91
CA VAL A 43 21.69 39.89 0.09
C VAL A 43 22.80 40.93 0.16
N SER A 44 23.07 41.58 -0.97
CA SER A 44 24.04 42.67 -1.05
C SER A 44 23.30 44.00 -0.96
N GLY A 45 23.67 44.88 -0.03
CA GLY A 45 23.01 46.17 0.22
C GLY A 45 23.98 47.26 0.67
N GLY A 46 23.56 48.54 0.61
CA GLY A 46 24.38 49.71 0.97
C GLY A 46 24.85 50.55 -0.22
N MET A 47 25.42 51.74 0.04
CA MET A 47 25.96 52.63 -1.00
C MET A 47 27.14 51.95 -1.72
N GLY A 48 26.86 51.32 -2.87
CA GLY A 48 27.84 50.64 -3.71
C GLY A 48 27.80 49.10 -3.71
N GLY A 49 26.88 48.46 -2.98
CA GLY A 49 26.70 47.01 -3.01
C GLY A 49 27.83 46.19 -2.34
N ILE A 50 28.73 46.85 -1.60
CA ILE A 50 29.92 46.24 -0.98
C ILE A 50 29.59 45.54 0.35
N GLN A 51 28.43 45.83 0.95
CA GLN A 51 28.05 45.27 2.24
C GLN A 51 27.07 44.10 2.07
N HIS A 52 27.48 42.92 2.54
CA HIS A 52 26.65 41.72 2.53
C HIS A 52 25.93 41.58 3.87
N PHE A 53 24.62 41.34 3.82
CA PHE A 53 23.79 41.04 4.99
C PHE A 53 23.30 39.60 4.89
N VAL A 54 23.47 38.85 5.98
CA VAL A 54 22.91 37.49 6.10
C VAL A 54 21.49 37.65 6.62
N VAL A 55 20.50 37.38 5.77
CA VAL A 55 19.09 37.37 6.15
C VAL A 55 18.72 35.92 6.47
N GLU A 56 18.34 35.70 7.72
CA GLU A 56 17.89 34.41 8.22
C GLU A 56 16.36 34.41 8.28
N GLY A 57 15.73 33.52 7.50
CA GLY A 57 14.27 33.42 7.43
C GLY A 57 13.79 31.97 7.44
N MET A 58 12.70 31.72 8.18
CA MET A 58 11.92 30.47 8.03
C MET A 58 11.18 30.50 6.69
N PRO A 59 11.24 29.45 5.86
CA PRO A 59 10.46 29.36 4.62
C PRO A 59 8.98 29.05 4.90
N VAL A 60 8.31 29.96 5.61
CA VAL A 60 6.91 29.83 6.07
C VAL A 60 5.93 29.52 4.93
N PRO A 61 6.04 30.12 3.72
CA PRO A 61 5.14 29.82 2.60
C PRO A 61 5.29 28.40 2.05
N GLU A 62 6.53 27.92 1.89
CA GLU A 62 6.80 26.57 1.38
C GLU A 62 6.36 25.50 2.37
N LEU A 63 6.62 25.72 3.66
CA LEU A 63 6.25 24.81 4.73
C LEU A 63 4.73 24.70 4.86
N SER A 64 4.00 25.83 4.74
CA SER A 64 2.53 25.85 4.72
C SER A 64 1.96 25.10 3.51
N ARG A 65 2.52 25.31 2.32
CA ARG A 65 2.09 24.61 1.09
C ARG A 65 2.33 23.09 1.19
N LYS A 66 3.49 22.67 1.72
CA LYS A 66 3.81 21.24 1.94
C LYS A 66 2.88 20.60 2.97
N ARG A 67 2.55 21.29 4.07
CA ARG A 67 1.57 20.81 5.06
C ARG A 67 0.18 20.65 4.47
N LEU A 68 -0.29 21.61 3.65
CA LEU A 68 -1.58 21.50 2.97
C LEU A 68 -1.63 20.28 2.02
N LEU A 69 -0.57 20.07 1.25
CA LEU A 69 -0.45 18.91 0.36
C LEU A 69 -0.43 17.60 1.14
N LEU A 70 0.28 17.55 2.26
CA LEU A 70 0.30 16.40 3.16
C LEU A 70 -1.11 16.10 3.69
N ASN A 71 -1.85 17.11 4.14
CA ASN A 71 -3.23 16.92 4.63
C ASN A 71 -4.16 16.39 3.54
N LYS A 72 -4.03 16.88 2.30
CA LYS A 72 -4.77 16.32 1.14
C LYS A 72 -4.42 14.86 0.90
N ARG A 73 -3.13 14.50 0.96
CA ARG A 73 -2.67 13.11 0.81
C ARG A 73 -3.20 12.20 1.91
N LYS A 74 -3.22 12.66 3.17
CA LYS A 74 -3.80 11.93 4.31
C LYS A 74 -5.31 11.72 4.14
N SER A 75 -6.03 12.75 3.70
CA SER A 75 -7.47 12.62 3.42
C SER A 75 -7.74 11.61 2.30
N MET A 76 -6.94 11.62 1.24
CA MET A 76 -7.02 10.64 0.16
C MET A 76 -6.68 9.21 0.65
N LEU A 77 -5.68 9.06 1.53
CA LEU A 77 -5.36 7.78 2.15
C LEU A 77 -6.56 7.22 2.93
N ILE A 78 -7.20 8.03 3.79
CA ILE A 78 -8.37 7.62 4.58
C ILE A 78 -9.50 7.14 3.66
N LYS A 79 -9.77 7.87 2.57
CA LYS A 79 -10.80 7.47 1.60
C LYS A 79 -10.50 6.12 0.96
N LYS A 80 -9.26 5.91 0.51
CA LYS A 80 -8.83 4.63 -0.09
C LYS A 80 -8.83 3.49 0.92
N GLU A 81 -8.47 3.75 2.18
CA GLU A 81 -8.54 2.74 3.25
C GLU A 81 -9.97 2.31 3.55
N ASN A 82 -10.93 3.25 3.51
CA ASN A 82 -12.35 2.92 3.64
C ASN A 82 -12.85 2.10 2.44
N GLU A 83 -12.47 2.47 1.22
CA GLU A 83 -12.79 1.70 0.01
C GLU A 83 -12.20 0.27 0.08
N LEU A 84 -10.98 0.13 0.62
CA LEU A 84 -10.36 -1.17 0.85
C LEU A 84 -11.15 -2.01 1.86
N LEU A 85 -11.69 -1.40 2.93
CA LEU A 85 -12.52 -2.10 3.89
C LEU A 85 -13.79 -2.66 3.25
N GLU A 86 -14.47 -1.87 2.42
CA GLU A 86 -15.65 -2.32 1.68
C GLU A 86 -15.32 -3.48 0.74
N LEU A 87 -14.23 -3.35 -0.02
CA LEU A 87 -13.78 -4.40 -0.93
C LEU A 87 -13.33 -5.67 -0.18
N THR A 88 -12.73 -5.52 1.01
CA THR A 88 -12.37 -6.65 1.87
C THR A 88 -13.61 -7.46 2.23
N ASN A 89 -14.69 -6.80 2.63
CA ASN A 89 -15.96 -7.47 2.96
C ASN A 89 -16.51 -8.24 1.75
N GLN A 90 -16.46 -7.64 0.56
CA GLN A 90 -16.91 -8.29 -0.67
C GLN A 90 -16.06 -9.53 -1.00
N VAL A 91 -14.73 -9.42 -0.88
CA VAL A 91 -13.79 -10.53 -1.08
C VAL A 91 -14.01 -11.65 -0.07
N GLU A 92 -14.20 -11.33 1.21
CA GLU A 92 -14.48 -12.33 2.25
C GLU A 92 -15.80 -13.05 2.02
N GLN A 93 -16.85 -12.32 1.65
CA GLN A 93 -18.14 -12.91 1.29
C GLN A 93 -18.01 -13.83 0.07
N TYR A 94 -17.28 -13.39 -0.97
CA TYR A 94 -17.00 -14.21 -2.14
C TYR A 94 -16.26 -15.49 -1.78
N ILE A 95 -15.16 -15.40 -1.03
CA ILE A 95 -14.39 -16.56 -0.57
C ILE A 95 -15.27 -17.49 0.27
N SER A 96 -16.13 -16.94 1.15
CA SER A 96 -17.04 -17.73 1.97
C SER A 96 -18.08 -18.49 1.15
N SER A 97 -18.53 -17.93 0.02
CA SER A 97 -19.49 -18.58 -0.89
C SER A 97 -18.92 -19.80 -1.63
N ILE A 98 -17.60 -19.96 -1.69
CA ILE A 98 -16.94 -21.11 -2.34
C ILE A 98 -17.29 -22.39 -1.58
N GLU A 99 -17.93 -23.34 -2.24
CA GLU A 99 -18.38 -24.62 -1.64
C GLU A 99 -17.21 -25.45 -1.10
N LYS A 100 -16.11 -25.55 -1.86
CA LYS A 100 -14.95 -26.37 -1.52
C LYS A 100 -14.10 -25.70 -0.43
N SER A 101 -14.12 -26.25 0.79
CA SER A 101 -13.37 -25.75 1.95
C SER A 101 -11.85 -25.65 1.74
N GLU A 102 -11.29 -26.58 0.96
CA GLU A 102 -9.87 -26.58 0.59
C GLU A 102 -9.52 -25.34 -0.24
N LEU A 103 -10.34 -24.99 -1.25
CA LEU A 103 -10.15 -23.81 -2.08
C LEU A 103 -10.35 -22.52 -1.30
N ARG A 104 -11.37 -22.47 -0.42
CA ARG A 104 -11.61 -21.34 0.48
C ARG A 104 -10.37 -21.01 1.31
N THR A 105 -9.71 -22.03 1.85
CA THR A 105 -8.49 -21.86 2.64
C THR A 105 -7.33 -21.37 1.78
N ILE A 106 -7.14 -21.96 0.61
CA ILE A 106 -6.09 -21.56 -0.35
C ILE A 106 -6.25 -20.07 -0.72
N PHE A 107 -7.48 -19.64 -1.06
CA PHE A 107 -7.75 -18.27 -1.48
C PHE A 107 -7.60 -17.27 -0.34
N ARG A 108 -8.02 -17.64 0.88
CA ARG A 108 -7.75 -16.81 2.06
C ARG A 108 -6.25 -16.60 2.27
N LEU A 109 -5.45 -17.67 2.19
CA LEU A 109 -4.00 -17.56 2.37
C LEU A 109 -3.33 -16.74 1.26
N TYR A 110 -3.81 -16.85 0.02
CA TYR A 110 -3.20 -16.13 -1.10
C TYR A 110 -3.66 -14.67 -1.17
N TYR A 111 -4.96 -14.42 -1.30
CA TYR A 111 -5.50 -13.08 -1.56
C TYR A 111 -5.59 -12.22 -0.30
N ILE A 112 -6.06 -12.77 0.83
CA ILE A 112 -6.23 -11.99 2.07
C ILE A 112 -4.88 -11.87 2.80
N ASP A 113 -4.24 -13.01 3.12
CA ASP A 113 -2.98 -13.02 3.86
C ASP A 113 -1.79 -12.54 3.00
N GLY A 114 -1.93 -12.49 1.67
CA GLY A 114 -0.88 -12.02 0.75
C GLY A 114 0.32 -12.96 0.65
N MET A 115 0.12 -14.26 0.89
CA MET A 115 1.20 -15.26 0.81
C MET A 115 1.50 -15.65 -0.63
N THR A 116 2.76 -15.95 -0.93
CA THR A 116 3.15 -16.56 -2.21
C THR A 116 2.60 -17.98 -2.34
N TRP A 117 2.37 -18.45 -3.57
CA TRP A 117 1.90 -19.82 -3.81
C TRP A 117 2.75 -20.90 -3.15
N THR A 118 4.07 -20.68 -3.04
CA THR A 118 5.00 -21.56 -2.32
C THR A 118 4.70 -21.60 -0.82
N GLN A 119 4.51 -20.43 -0.18
CA GLN A 119 4.12 -20.35 1.23
C GLN A 119 2.74 -20.97 1.48
N VAL A 120 1.77 -20.72 0.60
CA VAL A 120 0.45 -21.36 0.65
C VAL A 120 0.58 -22.88 0.57
N ALA A 121 1.40 -23.40 -0.34
CA ALA A 121 1.65 -24.83 -0.48
C ALA A 121 2.23 -25.44 0.81
N HIS A 122 3.25 -24.81 1.39
CA HIS A 122 3.83 -25.26 2.67
C HIS A 122 2.80 -25.26 3.80
N ARG A 123 2.00 -24.19 3.93
CA ARG A 123 0.99 -24.08 4.97
C ARG A 123 -0.15 -25.09 4.79
N MET A 124 -0.59 -25.32 3.56
CA MET A 124 -1.58 -26.33 3.22
C MET A 124 -1.06 -27.76 3.46
N ASN A 125 0.21 -28.04 3.15
CA ASN A 125 0.84 -29.33 3.45
C ASN A 125 0.93 -29.57 4.96
N ALA A 126 1.26 -28.54 5.74
CA ALA A 126 1.29 -28.63 7.20
C ALA A 126 -0.10 -28.89 7.81
N MET A 127 -1.16 -28.29 7.25
CA MET A 127 -2.55 -28.53 7.67
C MET A 127 -3.08 -29.90 7.24
N HIS A 128 -2.57 -30.45 6.13
CA HIS A 128 -3.00 -31.74 5.57
C HIS A 128 -1.84 -32.74 5.43
N PRO A 129 -1.21 -33.16 6.54
CA PRO A 129 -0.02 -34.01 6.49
C PRO A 129 -0.30 -35.42 5.93
N LYS A 130 -1.55 -35.88 5.99
CA LYS A 130 -1.97 -37.22 5.53
C LYS A 130 -2.32 -37.27 4.03
N ARG A 131 -2.15 -36.17 3.30
CA ARG A 131 -2.54 -36.10 1.88
C ARG A 131 -1.57 -36.91 1.02
N LYS A 132 -2.10 -37.72 0.11
CA LYS A 132 -1.30 -38.58 -0.80
C LYS A 132 -0.42 -37.79 -1.77
N ILE A 133 -0.88 -36.63 -2.23
CA ILE A 133 -0.15 -35.75 -3.14
C ILE A 133 0.02 -34.41 -2.45
N ALA A 134 1.27 -34.02 -2.20
CA ALA A 134 1.60 -32.72 -1.61
C ALA A 134 1.13 -31.57 -2.51
N TYR A 135 0.72 -30.47 -1.89
CA TYR A 135 0.53 -29.21 -2.59
C TYR A 135 1.88 -28.72 -3.11
N ASN A 136 1.90 -28.27 -4.36
CA ASN A 136 3.00 -27.53 -4.95
C ASN A 136 2.45 -26.23 -5.56
N GLU A 137 3.34 -25.26 -5.80
CA GLU A 137 2.99 -23.97 -6.39
C GLU A 137 2.24 -24.12 -7.73
N LYS A 138 2.77 -24.91 -8.67
CA LYS A 138 2.19 -25.09 -10.01
C LYS A 138 0.78 -25.69 -9.99
N ASN A 139 0.49 -26.59 -9.06
CA ASN A 139 -0.80 -27.24 -8.87
C ASN A 139 -1.81 -26.24 -8.31
N LEU A 140 -1.39 -25.43 -7.32
CA LEU A 140 -2.23 -24.36 -6.78
C LEU A 140 -2.56 -23.29 -7.83
N GLN A 141 -1.58 -22.86 -8.62
CA GLN A 141 -1.79 -21.93 -9.74
C GLN A 141 -2.78 -22.48 -10.77
N LYS A 142 -2.58 -23.72 -11.24
CA LYS A 142 -3.51 -24.37 -12.17
C LYS A 142 -4.91 -24.54 -11.60
N ARG A 143 -5.03 -24.80 -10.29
CA ARG A 143 -6.33 -24.87 -9.61
C ARG A 143 -7.02 -23.52 -9.55
N ASN A 144 -6.27 -22.44 -9.30
CA ASN A 144 -6.79 -21.08 -9.34
C ASN A 144 -7.29 -20.71 -10.75
N GLU A 145 -6.49 -21.00 -11.78
CA GLU A 145 -6.87 -20.77 -13.18
C GLU A 145 -8.14 -21.53 -13.57
N ARG A 146 -8.21 -22.83 -13.25
CA ARG A 146 -9.41 -23.65 -13.51
C ARG A 146 -10.64 -23.14 -12.78
N PHE A 147 -10.47 -22.75 -11.51
CA PHE A 147 -11.58 -22.20 -10.74
C PHE A 147 -12.17 -20.96 -11.41
N PHE A 148 -11.33 -20.04 -11.89
CA PHE A 148 -11.85 -18.87 -12.60
C PHE A 148 -12.41 -19.20 -13.98
N ALA A 149 -11.82 -20.14 -14.72
CA ALA A 149 -12.35 -20.57 -16.02
C ALA A 149 -13.70 -21.30 -15.92
N GLU A 150 -13.99 -21.97 -14.80
CA GLU A 150 -15.27 -22.64 -14.55
C GLU A 150 -16.36 -21.69 -14.05
N ASN A 151 -15.99 -20.49 -13.56
CA ASN A 151 -16.90 -19.50 -12.96
C ASN A 151 -16.97 -18.20 -13.78
N GLU A 152 -16.53 -18.23 -15.04
CA GLU A 152 -16.66 -17.17 -16.05
C GLU A 152 -17.84 -17.46 -16.97
#